data_AF-K7M6L7-F1
#
_entry.id   AF-K7M6L7-F1
#
_cell.length_a   1.000
_cell.length_b   1.000
_cell.length_c   1.000
_cell.angle_alpha   90.00
_cell.angle_beta   90.00
_cell.angle_gamma   90.00
#
_symmetry.space_group_name_H-M   'P 1'
#
loop_
_entity.id
_entity.type
_entity.pdbx_description
1 polymer ?
#
loop_
_entity_poly.entity_id
_entity_poly.type
_entity_poly.pdbx_seq_one_letter_code
_entity_poly.pdbx_strand_id
1 'polypeptide(L)' 'MSYEDANWNGKLLETYDCGIDYFKISPCRWTLRQNHIASSLLNYSDSEILSICSTSPTAEAPDFVENLKR' A
#
# COMPACT_ATOMS: atom_id res chain seq x y z
N MET A 1 10.27 -10.41 2.18
CA MET A 1 9.93 -9.29 3.08
C MET A 1 8.47 -9.37 3.44
N SER A 2 8.14 -9.57 4.71
CA SER A 2 6.76 -9.33 5.18
C SER A 2 6.66 -7.87 5.62
N TYR A 3 5.46 -7.30 5.56
CA TYR A 3 5.18 -6.00 6.19
C TYR A 3 5.59 -5.98 7.67
N GLU A 4 5.51 -7.13 8.34
CA GLU A 4 5.87 -7.32 9.75
C GLU A 4 7.36 -7.66 9.97
N ASP A 5 8.20 -7.59 8.94
CA ASP A 5 9.64 -7.78 9.10
C ASP A 5 10.22 -6.57 9.84
N ALA A 6 10.51 -6.76 11.12
CA ALA A 6 11.02 -5.71 12.01
C ALA A 6 12.31 -5.06 11.50
N ASN A 7 13.08 -5.74 10.64
CA ASN A 7 14.29 -5.19 10.04
C ASN A 7 14.02 -4.01 9.10
N TRP A 8 12.78 -3.88 8.61
CA TRP A 8 12.32 -2.85 7.68
C TRP A 8 11.48 -1.75 8.33
N ASN A 9 11.24 -1.82 9.64
CA ASN A 9 10.46 -0.79 10.33
C ASN A 9 11.13 0.59 10.16
N GLY A 10 10.42 1.54 9.55
CA GLY A 10 10.90 2.90 9.28
C GLY A 10 11.91 3.03 8.13
N LYS A 11 12.15 1.99 7.31
CA LYS A 11 13.07 2.03 6.17
C LYS A 11 12.32 2.08 4.84
N LEU A 12 12.86 2.84 3.89
CA LEU A 12 12.41 2.79 2.49
C LEU A 12 13.01 1.56 1.80
N LEU A 13 12.20 0.84 1.03
CA LEU A 13 12.67 -0.30 0.25
C LEU A 13 13.48 0.18 -0.95
N GLU A 14 14.69 -0.34 -1.12
CA GLU A 14 15.47 -0.17 -2.34
C GLU A 14 14.87 -1.06 -3.44
N THR A 15 14.27 -0.45 -4.47
CA THR A 15 13.57 -1.14 -5.56
C THR A 15 14.33 -1.18 -6.88
N TYR A 16 15.51 -0.57 -6.94
CA TYR A 16 16.31 -0.48 -8.17
C TYR A 16 17.80 -0.61 -7.86
N ASP A 17 18.51 -1.40 -8.67
CA ASP A 17 19.95 -1.57 -8.61
C ASP A 17 20.61 -0.87 -9.81
N CYS A 18 21.22 0.28 -9.55
CA CYS A 18 21.91 1.07 -10.56
C CYS A 18 23.16 0.37 -11.13
N GLY A 19 23.74 -0.59 -10.41
CA GLY A 19 24.97 -1.27 -10.85
C GLY A 19 24.72 -2.27 -11.97
N ILE A 20 23.51 -2.83 -12.04
CA ILE A 20 23.09 -3.80 -13.06
C ILE A 20 21.89 -3.33 -13.88
N ASP A 21 21.41 -2.10 -13.68
CA ASP A 21 20.23 -1.50 -14.32
C ASP A 21 18.98 -2.40 -14.23
N TYR A 22 18.58 -2.74 -13.00
CA TYR A 22 17.50 -3.71 -12.77
C TYR A 22 16.58 -3.35 -11.60
N PHE A 23 15.27 -3.55 -11.80
CA PHE A 23 14.27 -3.39 -10.74
C PHE A 23 14.24 -4.59 -9.78
N LYS A 24 14.53 -4.35 -8.50
CA LYS A 24 14.47 -5.35 -7.43
C LYS A 24 13.13 -5.31 -6.71
N ILE A 25 12.17 -6.08 -7.20
CA ILE A 25 10.92 -6.35 -6.48
C ILE A 25 11.09 -7.63 -5.68
N SER A 26 11.40 -7.49 -4.39
CA SER A 26 11.57 -8.66 -3.53
C SER A 26 10.24 -9.34 -3.23
N PRO A 27 10.22 -10.67 -3.00
CA PRO A 27 9.01 -11.37 -2.61
C PRO A 27 8.39 -10.73 -1.37
N CYS A 28 7.12 -10.34 -1.49
CA CYS A 28 6.33 -9.84 -0.38
C CYS A 28 5.10 -10.72 -0.14
N ARG A 29 4.62 -10.73 1.10
CA ARG A 29 3.39 -11.42 1.47
C ARG A 29 2.58 -10.52 2.38
N TRP A 30 1.29 -10.45 2.09
CA TRP A 30 0.29 -9.88 2.97
C TRP A 30 0.09 -10.80 4.16
N THR A 31 -0.09 -10.24 5.35
CA THR A 31 -0.60 -11.02 6.47
C THR A 31 -2.11 -11.20 6.33
N LEU A 32 -2.66 -12.24 6.94
CA LEU A 32 -4.11 -12.50 6.90
C LEU A 32 -4.89 -11.27 7.39
N ARG A 33 -4.39 -10.58 8.42
CA ARG A 33 -4.99 -9.35 8.94
C ARG A 33 -5.07 -8.26 7.86
N GLN A 34 -4.00 -8.04 7.11
CA GLN A 34 -4.01 -7.01 6.07
C GLN A 34 -4.95 -7.37 4.92
N ASN A 35 -5.00 -8.65 4.53
CA ASN A 35 -5.96 -9.13 3.53
C ASN A 35 -7.42 -8.91 4.00
N HIS A 36 -7.71 -9.22 5.27
CA HIS A 36 -9.03 -8.93 5.85
C HIS A 36 -9.37 -7.45 5.82
N ILE A 37 -8.44 -6.57 6.22
CA ILE A 37 -8.64 -5.11 6.18
C ILE A 37 -8.94 -4.64 4.75
N ALA A 38 -8.12 -5.05 3.77
CA ALA A 38 -8.32 -4.70 2.36
C ALA A 38 -9.69 -5.18 1.85
N SER A 39 -10.07 -6.42 2.17
CA SER A 39 -11.38 -6.98 1.79
C SER A 39 -12.54 -6.25 2.45
N SER A 40 -12.41 -5.81 3.70
CA SER A 40 -13.43 -5.03 4.39
C SER A 40 -13.63 -3.65 3.75
N LEU A 41 -12.53 -2.97 3.39
CA LEU A 41 -12.56 -1.64 2.77
C LEU A 41 -13.32 -1.60 1.44
N LEU A 42 -13.36 -2.71 0.69
CA LEU A 42 -14.13 -2.79 -0.55
C LEU A 42 -15.64 -2.59 -0.38
N ASN A 43 -16.16 -2.75 0.84
CA ASN A 43 -17.58 -2.56 1.15
C ASN A 43 -17.92 -1.14 1.60
N TYR A 44 -16.94 -0.24 1.66
CA TYR A 44 -17.13 1.14 2.10
C TYR A 44 -17.40 2.07 0.92
N SER A 45 -18.11 3.17 1.19
CA SER A 45 -18.28 4.25 0.23
C SER A 45 -16.95 4.93 -0.08
N ASP A 46 -16.87 5.62 -1.22
CA ASP A 46 -15.66 6.33 -1.62
C ASP A 46 -15.25 7.41 -0.59
N SER A 47 -16.24 8.09 0.01
CA SER A 47 -16.01 9.05 1.09
C SER A 47 -15.43 8.40 2.36
N GLU A 48 -15.88 7.21 2.71
CA GLU A 48 -15.35 6.47 3.87
C GLU A 48 -13.92 5.99 3.60
N ILE A 49 -13.66 5.42 2.42
CA ILE A 49 -12.31 4.99 2.02
C ILE A 49 -11.36 6.18 2.03
N LEU A 50 -11.77 7.31 1.46
CA LEU A 50 -10.97 8.53 1.45
C LEU A 50 -10.68 9.01 2.88
N SER A 51 -11.69 9.05 3.77
CA SER A 51 -11.50 9.45 5.16
C SER A 51 -10.62 8.49 5.97
N ILE A 52 -10.57 7.21 5.63
CA ILE A 52 -9.83 6.18 6.38
C ILE A 52 -8.40 6.02 5.84
N CYS A 53 -8.23 6.09 4.53
CA CYS A 53 -6.99 5.71 3.85
C CYS A 53 -6.13 6.90 3.42
N SER A 54 -6.68 8.11 3.33
CA SER A 54 -5.92 9.31 2.96
C SER A 54 -5.42 10.07 4.20
N THR A 55 -4.20 10.60 4.12
CA THR A 55 -3.69 11.59 5.08
C THR A 55 -4.22 13.01 4.83
N SER A 56 -4.83 13.26 3.67
CA SER A 56 -5.37 14.55 3.23
C SER A 56 -6.57 14.37 2.29
N PRO A 57 -7.75 13.94 2.79
CA PRO A 57 -8.89 13.55 1.96
C PRO A 57 -9.30 14.57 0.88
N THR A 58 -9.18 15.87 1.17
CA THR A 58 -9.57 16.94 0.24
C THR A 58 -8.50 17.33 -0.78
N ALA A 59 -7.31 16.73 -0.71
CA ALA A 59 -6.17 17.03 -1.57
C ALA A 59 -5.75 15.85 -2.46
N GLU A 60 -6.40 14.70 -2.34
CA GLU A 60 -6.10 13.53 -3.16
C GLU A 60 -6.46 13.74 -4.62
N ALA A 61 -5.75 13.03 -5.49
CA ALA A 61 -6.06 12.99 -6.91
C ALA A 61 -7.47 12.40 -7.17
N PRO A 62 -8.16 12.79 -8.26
CA PRO A 62 -9.51 12.31 -8.56
C PRO A 62 -9.65 10.78 -8.67
N ASP A 63 -8.56 10.08 -9.00
CA ASP A 63 -8.48 8.63 -9.19
C ASP A 63 -7.98 7.88 -7.93
N PHE A 64 -7.80 8.56 -6.79
CA PHE A 64 -7.24 7.97 -5.58
C PHE A 64 -8.01 6.72 -5.10
N VAL A 65 -9.34 6.84 -4.97
CA VAL A 65 -10.19 5.73 -4.49
C VAL A 65 -10.27 4.61 -5.52
N GLU A 66 -10.32 4.95 -6.82
CA GLU A 66 -10.30 3.96 -7.90
C GLU A 66 -9.02 3.13 -7.86
N ASN A 67 -7.86 3.79 -7.72
CA ASN A 67 -6.56 3.12 -7.62
C ASN A 67 -6.45 2.23 -6.38
N LEU A 68 -7.09 2.58 -5.25
CA LEU A 68 -7.10 1.74 -4.05
C LEU A 68 -7.97 0.47 -4.19
N LYS A 69 -9.02 0.52 -5.02
CA LYS A 69 -9.94 -0.61 -5.22
C LYS A 69 -9.46 -1.61 -6.27
N ARG A 70 -8.48 -1.23 -7.10
CA ARG A 70 -7.92 -2.04 -8.18
C ARG A 70 -6.95 -3.11 -7.68
#